data_AF-B7Q1E1-F1
#
_entry.id   AF-B7Q1E1-F1
#
_cell.length_a   1.000
_cell.length_b   1.000
_cell.length_c   1.000
_cell.angle_alpha   90.00
_cell.angle_beta   90.00
_cell.angle_gamma   90.00
#
_symmetry.space_group_name_H-M   'P 1'
#
loop_
_entity.id
_entity.type
_entity.pdbx_description
1 polymer ?
#
loop_
_entity_poly.entity_id
_entity_poly.type
_entity_poly.pdbx_seq_one_letter_code
_entity_poly.pdbx_strand_id
1 'polypeptide(L)'
;DFDALSYHNGEKFTIKRKDADARDHCSLKLSGGWWFKKCVESNLNGLKFTSNSSMRALGITWHTKGKNESYYYSYHKVEMKIRDDDFGFCTGSLKF
;
A
#
# COMPACT_ATOMS: atom_id res chain seq x y z
N ASP A 1 -5.34 -5.91 13.26
CA ASP A 1 -5.55 -6.58 11.97
C ASP A 1 -4.60 -5.96 10.94
N PHE A 2 -3.95 -6.78 10.12
CA PHE A 2 -2.97 -6.36 9.12
C PHE A 2 -3.56 -6.29 7.71
N ASP A 3 -4.89 -6.32 7.57
CA ASP A 3 -5.55 -6.24 6.27
C ASP A 3 -5.77 -4.79 5.77
N ALA A 4 -4.70 -4.10 5.40
CA ALA A 4 -4.76 -2.74 4.85
C ALA A 4 -5.02 -2.69 3.34
N LEU A 5 -4.94 -3.83 2.65
CA LEU A 5 -5.13 -3.89 1.20
C LEU A 5 -6.62 -4.01 0.85
N SER A 6 -7.41 -4.73 1.66
CA SER A 6 -8.86 -4.87 1.43
C SER A 6 -9.62 -3.55 1.41
N TYR A 7 -9.12 -2.51 2.10
CA TYR A 7 -9.67 -1.17 2.00
C TYR A 7 -9.76 -0.69 0.55
N HIS A 8 -8.83 -1.08 -0.31
CA HIS A 8 -8.74 -0.63 -1.71
C HIS A 8 -9.46 -1.56 -2.70
N ASN A 9 -10.13 -2.62 -2.21
CA ASN A 9 -10.82 -3.55 -3.09
C ASN A 9 -11.91 -2.85 -3.92
N GLY A 10 -11.97 -3.19 -5.21
CA GLY A 10 -12.91 -2.63 -6.19
C GLY A 10 -12.51 -1.26 -6.77
N GLU A 11 -11.44 -0.64 -6.29
CA GLU A 11 -11.02 0.66 -6.81
C GLU A 11 -10.27 0.58 -8.12
N LYS A 12 -10.33 1.68 -8.87
CA LYS A 12 -9.53 1.84 -10.09
C LYS A 12 -8.14 2.33 -9.72
N PHE A 13 -7.14 1.89 -10.47
CA PHE A 13 -5.79 2.42 -10.34
C PHE A 13 -5.79 3.91 -10.71
N THR A 14 -5.23 4.74 -9.83
CA THR A 14 -5.07 6.17 -10.06
C THR A 14 -3.67 6.63 -9.66
N ILE A 15 -3.21 7.72 -10.27
CA ILE A 15 -1.92 8.34 -9.97
C ILE A 15 -2.18 9.63 -9.21
N LYS A 16 -1.55 9.79 -8.05
CA LYS A 16 -1.65 11.00 -7.22
C LYS A 16 -0.25 11.63 -7.09
N ARG A 17 -0.21 12.95 -7.21
CA ARG A 17 0.99 13.76 -6.98
C ARG A 17 0.83 14.52 -5.67
N LYS A 18 1.97 14.86 -5.03
CA LYS A 18 2.06 15.49 -3.71
C LYS A 18 1.22 16.78 -3.57
N ASP A 19 0.93 17.43 -4.70
CA ASP A 19 0.28 18.73 -4.86
C ASP A 19 -1.20 18.66 -5.29
N ALA A 20 -1.77 17.46 -5.47
CA ALA A 20 -3.17 17.30 -5.87
C ALA A 20 -4.12 17.64 -4.71
N ASP A 21 -4.57 18.90 -4.68
CA ASP A 21 -5.63 19.48 -3.86
C ASP A 21 -5.55 19.19 -2.35
N ALA A 22 -4.91 20.12 -1.62
CA ALA A 22 -4.82 20.16 -0.15
C ALA A 22 -6.17 20.35 0.59
N ARG A 23 -7.31 20.23 -0.10
CA ARG A 23 -8.64 20.44 0.47
C ARG A 23 -9.19 19.20 1.17
N ASP A 24 -8.61 18.02 0.94
CA ASP A 24 -9.03 16.77 1.59
C ASP A 24 -7.95 16.34 2.60
N HIS A 25 -8.33 16.13 3.87
CA HIS A 25 -7.36 15.80 4.93
C HIS A 25 -6.52 14.53 4.64
N CYS A 26 -7.02 13.68 3.74
CA CYS A 26 -6.34 12.48 3.28
C CYS A 26 -5.47 12.67 2.04
N SER A 27 -5.73 13.66 1.18
CA SER A 27 -4.99 13.85 -0.09
C SER A 27 -3.52 14.21 0.15
N LEU A 28 -3.23 14.90 1.27
CA LEU A 28 -1.88 15.24 1.73
C LEU A 28 -0.99 14.02 2.05
N LYS A 29 -1.53 12.79 1.95
CA LYS A 29 -0.84 11.52 2.22
C LYS A 29 -0.76 10.61 0.99
N LEU A 30 -1.15 11.08 -0.19
CA LEU A 30 -1.16 10.27 -1.41
C LEU A 30 0.02 10.61 -2.32
N SER A 31 0.78 9.59 -2.73
CA SER A 31 1.84 9.73 -3.73
C SER A 31 1.97 8.45 -4.54
N GLY A 32 2.43 8.58 -5.80
CA GLY A 32 2.62 7.44 -6.68
C GLY A 32 1.31 6.93 -7.28
N GLY A 33 1.35 5.69 -7.77
CA GLY A 33 0.19 5.02 -8.37
C GLY A 33 -0.33 3.91 -7.48
N TRP A 34 -1.62 3.93 -7.15
CA TRP A 34 -2.26 2.93 -6.30
C TRP A 34 -3.77 2.87 -6.57
N TRP A 35 -4.44 1.88 -6.00
CA TRP A 35 -5.89 1.75 -6.02
C TRP A 35 -6.54 2.67 -4.96
N PHE A 36 -6.31 3.97 -5.06
CA PHE A 36 -6.74 4.93 -4.03
C PHE A 36 -8.26 5.08 -3.91
N LYS A 37 -8.78 5.08 -2.67
CA LYS A 37 -10.11 5.63 -2.32
C LYS A 37 -9.99 7.13 -1.98
N LYS A 38 -10.97 7.64 -1.22
CA LYS A 38 -10.90 8.95 -0.57
C LYS A 38 -9.64 9.12 0.29
N CYS A 39 -9.24 8.05 0.97
CA CYS A 39 -8.03 8.01 1.80
C CYS A 39 -7.14 6.83 1.39
N VAL A 40 -6.16 6.51 2.23
CA VAL A 40 -5.22 5.42 2.01
C VAL A 40 -5.02 4.67 3.30
N GLU A 41 -5.12 3.35 3.25
CA GLU A 41 -4.68 2.47 4.34
C GLU A 41 -3.37 1.76 4.02
N SER A 42 -3.05 1.62 2.74
CA SER A 42 -1.78 1.04 2.27
C SER A 42 -1.37 1.70 0.97
N ASN A 43 -0.07 1.83 0.76
CA ASN A 43 0.50 2.30 -0.49
C ASN A 43 1.94 1.82 -0.57
N LEU A 44 2.18 0.72 -1.30
CA LEU A 44 3.53 0.17 -1.47
C LEU A 44 4.32 0.94 -2.54
N ASN A 45 3.65 1.77 -3.34
CA ASN A 45 4.23 2.62 -4.38
C ASN A 45 4.45 4.06 -3.91
N GLY A 46 4.34 4.32 -2.60
CA GLY A 46 4.62 5.61 -2.00
C GLY A 46 6.12 5.93 -2.01
N LEU A 47 6.46 7.17 -1.63
CA LEU A 47 7.85 7.62 -1.60
C LEU A 47 8.72 6.76 -0.66
N LYS A 48 9.92 6.39 -1.12
CA LYS A 48 10.91 5.72 -0.27
C LYS A 48 11.66 6.76 0.55
N PHE A 49 11.40 6.81 1.85
CA PHE A 49 12.14 7.64 2.79
C PHE A 49 13.29 6.86 3.43
N THR A 50 14.49 7.44 3.43
CA THR A 50 15.69 6.87 4.07
C THR A 50 15.95 7.44 5.47
N SER A 51 15.23 8.48 5.88
CA SER A 51 15.38 9.16 7.17
C SER A 51 14.02 9.52 7.80
N ASN A 52 14.06 9.98 9.06
CA ASN A 52 12.84 10.42 9.74
C ASN A 52 12.36 11.76 9.16
N SER A 53 11.17 11.77 8.55
CA SER A 53 10.59 12.93 7.91
C SER A 53 9.15 13.10 8.38
N SER A 54 8.73 14.34 8.62
CA SER A 54 7.33 14.70 8.87
C SER A 54 6.41 14.31 7.70
N MET A 55 6.98 14.05 6.52
CA MET A 55 6.27 13.62 5.32
C MET A 55 6.13 12.11 5.16
N ARG A 56 6.47 11.29 6.16
CA ARG A 56 6.40 9.81 6.09
C ARG A 56 5.04 9.27 5.66
N ALA A 57 3.96 9.98 5.94
CA ALA A 57 2.62 9.60 5.51
C ALA A 57 2.43 9.60 3.97
N LEU A 58 3.34 10.23 3.20
CA LEU A 58 3.41 10.13 1.74
C LEU A 58 4.20 8.91 1.25
N GLY A 59 4.75 8.12 2.17
CA GLY A 59 5.72 7.08 1.87
C GLY A 59 5.09 5.71 1.68
N ILE A 60 5.96 4.71 1.57
CA ILE A 60 5.55 3.30 1.67
C ILE A 60 4.81 3.10 2.99
N THR A 61 3.53 2.71 2.91
CA THR A 61 2.62 2.70 4.06
C THR A 61 1.84 1.40 4.14
N TRP A 62 1.67 0.88 5.36
CA TRP A 62 0.73 -0.19 5.68
C TRP A 62 0.05 0.06 7.03
N HIS A 63 -1.25 0.33 7.01
CA HIS A 63 -2.01 0.62 8.21
C HIS A 63 -2.29 -0.67 9.00
N THR A 64 -2.11 -0.63 10.30
CA THR A 64 -2.56 -1.70 11.19
C THR A 64 -3.77 -1.20 11.95
N LYS A 65 -4.92 -1.85 11.78
CA LYS A 65 -6.18 -1.44 12.41
C LYS A 65 -6.00 -1.31 13.93
N GLY A 66 -6.34 -0.14 14.47
CA GLY A 66 -6.17 0.19 15.89
C GLY A 66 -4.79 0.76 16.27
N LYS A 67 -3.87 0.95 15.32
CA LYS A 67 -2.53 1.52 15.53
C LYS A 67 -2.25 2.64 14.53
N ASN A 68 -2.63 3.86 14.88
CA ASN A 68 -2.46 5.03 14.01
C ASN A 68 -0.99 5.36 13.74
N GLU A 69 -0.08 4.99 14.65
CA GLU A 69 1.35 5.16 14.49
C GLU A 69 1.93 4.34 13.32
N SER A 70 1.22 3.31 12.85
CA SER A 70 1.71 2.44 11.77
C SER A 70 1.86 3.18 10.42
N TYR A 71 1.16 4.30 10.24
CA TYR A 71 1.34 5.19 9.08
C TYR A 71 2.75 5.80 8.98
N TYR A 72 3.55 5.71 10.05
CA TYR A 72 4.89 6.28 10.14
C TYR A 72 5.99 5.24 10.24
N TYR A 73 5.65 3.95 10.11
CA TYR A 73 6.63 2.87 10.08
C TYR A 73 7.48 2.94 8.82
N SER A 74 8.76 2.59 8.95
CA SER A 74 9.71 2.61 7.83
C SER A 74 9.83 1.22 7.22
N TYR A 75 9.65 1.14 5.90
CA TYR A 75 9.86 -0.08 5.14
C TYR A 75 11.10 0.06 4.25
N HIS A 76 12.15 -0.73 4.55
CA HIS A 76 13.37 -0.73 3.74
C HIS A 76 13.18 -1.40 2.37
N LYS A 77 12.29 -2.40 2.32
CA LYS A 77 11.95 -3.21 1.15
C LYS A 77 10.49 -3.66 1.24
N VAL A 78 9.80 -3.69 0.10
CA VAL A 78 8.47 -4.27 -0.07
C VAL A 78 8.43 -5.05 -1.37
N GLU A 79 7.65 -6.13 -1.40
CA GLU A 79 7.44 -6.97 -2.59
C GLU A 79 5.96 -7.37 -2.63
N MET A 80 5.30 -7.18 -3.78
CA MET A 80 4.00 -7.78 -4.07
C MET A 80 4.23 -9.00 -4.94
N LYS A 81 3.69 -10.15 -4.54
CA LYS A 81 3.81 -11.42 -5.26
C LYS A 81 2.44 -12.05 -5.36
N ILE A 82 2.15 -12.62 -6.52
CA ILE A 82 0.93 -13.40 -6.76
C ILE A 82 1.33 -14.85 -6.98
N ARG A 83 0.38 -15.74 -6.74
CA ARG A 83 0.51 -17.17 -6.99
C ARG A 83 -0.87 -17.70 -7.37
N ASP A 84 -0.90 -18.74 -8.19
CA ASP A 84 -2.15 -19.41 -8.53
C ASP A 84 -2.85 -19.94 -7.27
N ASP A 85 -4.17 -19.85 -7.27
CA ASP A 85 -5.00 -20.30 -6.15
C ASP A 85 -4.91 -21.82 -5.93
N ASP A 86 -4.68 -22.56 -7.02
CA ASP A 86 -4.52 -24.02 -7.06
C ASP A 86 -3.05 -24.48 -7.03
N PHE A 87 -2.11 -23.58 -6.71
CA PHE A 87 -0.70 -23.92 -6.62
C PHE A 87 -0.44 -25.02 -5.58
N GLY A 88 0.05 -26.17 -6.03
CA GLY A 88 0.26 -27.38 -5.22
C GLY A 88 -0.85 -28.42 -5.33
N PHE A 89 -2.00 -28.09 -5.93
CA PHE A 89 -3.05 -29.04 -6.28
C PHE A 89 -2.88 -29.55 -7.73
N CYS A 90 -2.51 -28.64 -8.65
CA CYS A 90 -2.25 -28.96 -10.06
C CYS A 90 -0.83 -29.47 -10.38
N THR A 91 -0.01 -29.83 -9.37
CA THR A 91 1.17 -30.67 -9.62
C THR A 91 0.72 -32.11 -9.87
N GLY A 92 -0.13 -32.33 -10.88
CA GLY A 92 -0.47 -33.66 -11.36
C GLY A 92 0.81 -34.36 -11.82
N SER A 93 1.11 -35.51 -11.22
CA SER A 93 2.06 -36.58 -11.60
C SER A 93 3.39 -36.28 -12.29
N LEU A 94 3.85 -35.03 -12.45
CA LEU A 94 5.21 -34.74 -12.91
C LEU A 94 6.16 -34.76 -11.70
N LYS A 95 6.19 -35.92 -11.04
CA LYS A 95 7.39 -36.43 -10.40
C LYS A 95 8.27 -36.97 -11.53
N PHE A 96 9.33 -36.24 -11.87
CA PHE A 96 10.51 -36.84 -12.48
C PHE A 96 11.51 -37.13 -11.37
#